data_AF-A0A527GID5-F1
#
_entry.id   AF-A0A527GID5-F1
#
_cell.length_a   1.000
_cell.length_b   1.000
_cell.length_c   1.000
_cell.angle_alpha   90.00
_cell.angle_beta   90.00
_cell.angle_gamma   90.00
#
_symmetry.space_group_name_H-M   'P 1'
#
loop_
_entity.id
_entity.type
_entity.pdbx_description
1 polymer ?
#
loop_
_entity_poly.entity_id
_entity_poly.type
_entity_poly.pdbx_seq_one_letter_code
_entity_poly.pdbx_strand_id
1 'polypeptide(L)'
;GVGALVWSPLGWGRLTGKIRRGQPLPEKSRLHDTASFGPPVEDEHLYRVMDALDAVAQETGKTVPQIAINWLLQRPTVSSVIIGARNEEQ
;
A
#
# COMPACT_ATOMS: atom_id res chain seq x y z
N GLY A 1 21.47 -17.07 7.27
CA GLY A 1 20.81 -16.26 6.23
C GLY A 1 20.37 -14.93 6.83
N VAL A 2 20.08 -13.94 6.00
CA VAL A 2 19.53 -12.63 6.42
C VAL A 2 18.08 -12.54 5.96
N GLY A 3 17.20 -12.05 6.83
CA GLY A 3 15.77 -11.89 6.56
C GLY A 3 15.33 -10.44 6.76
N ALA A 4 14.38 -9.99 5.95
CA ALA A 4 13.83 -8.63 6.00
C ALA A 4 12.56 -8.57 6.85
N LEU A 5 12.55 -7.63 7.79
CA LEU A 5 11.35 -7.16 8.48
C LEU A 5 10.86 -5.90 7.77
N VAL A 6 9.76 -6.01 7.02
CA VAL A 6 9.27 -4.88 6.22
C VAL A 6 8.39 -3.96 7.06
N TRP A 7 8.63 -2.66 6.95
CA TRP A 7 7.81 -1.60 7.53
C TRP A 7 7.23 -0.72 6.41
N SER A 8 6.15 0.00 6.71
CA SER A 8 5.38 0.81 5.73
C SER A 8 4.97 0.03 4.46
N PRO A 9 4.41 -1.19 4.59
CA PRO A 9 4.10 -2.04 3.43
C PRO A 9 3.07 -1.44 2.46
N LEU A 10 2.32 -0.43 2.90
CA LEU A 10 1.31 0.26 2.10
C LEU A 10 1.78 1.62 1.56
N GLY A 11 3.09 1.93 1.61
CA GLY A 11 3.66 3.15 1.03
C GLY A 11 3.09 4.43 1.64
N TRP A 12 3.04 4.50 2.98
CA TRP A 12 2.42 5.59 3.75
C TRP A 12 0.91 5.76 3.51
N GLY A 13 0.22 4.68 3.15
CA GLY A 13 -1.22 4.69 2.90
C GLY A 13 -1.60 4.84 1.43
N ARG A 14 -0.60 4.94 0.54
CA ARG A 14 -0.82 4.92 -0.90
C ARG A 14 -1.59 3.70 -1.33
N LEU A 15 -1.18 2.50 -0.94
CA LEU A 15 -1.77 1.22 -1.37
C LEU A 15 -2.98 0.78 -0.52
N THR A 16 -3.80 1.71 -0.08
CA THR A 16 -5.03 1.41 0.70
C THR A 16 -6.26 1.18 -0.16
N GLY A 17 -6.16 1.39 -1.48
CA GLY A 17 -7.30 1.41 -2.40
C GLY A 17 -8.14 2.69 -2.34
N LYS A 18 -7.75 3.67 -1.50
CA LYS A 18 -8.47 4.96 -1.35
C LYS A 18 -7.93 6.07 -2.25
N ILE A 19 -6.71 5.93 -2.77
CA ILE A 19 -6.11 6.91 -3.70
C ILE A 19 -6.49 6.54 -5.12
N ARG A 20 -7.10 7.47 -5.85
CA ARG A 20 -7.66 7.25 -7.19
C ARG A 20 -7.35 8.42 -8.12
N ARG A 21 -7.26 8.11 -9.41
CA ARG A 21 -7.03 9.07 -10.49
C ARG A 21 -8.14 10.12 -10.53
N GLY A 22 -7.76 11.40 -10.62
CA GLY A 22 -8.70 12.52 -10.70
C GLY A 22 -9.52 12.77 -9.43
N GLN A 23 -9.18 12.11 -8.31
CA GLN A 23 -9.82 12.32 -7.02
C GLN A 23 -8.83 12.98 -6.06
N PRO A 24 -9.28 13.95 -5.24
CA PRO A 24 -8.42 14.51 -4.21
C PRO A 24 -8.02 13.43 -3.19
N LEU A 25 -6.91 13.67 -2.48
CA LEU A 25 -6.56 12.83 -1.33
C LEU A 25 -7.69 12.85 -0.30
N PRO A 26 -8.00 11.71 0.35
CA PRO A 26 -8.97 11.68 1.44
C PRO A 26 -8.64 12.73 2.51
N GLU A 27 -9.65 13.41 3.06
CA GLU A 27 -9.46 14.45 4.09
C GLU A 27 -8.60 13.94 5.25
N LYS A 28 -8.90 12.73 5.74
CA LYS A 28 -8.14 12.05 6.80
C LYS A 28 -7.03 11.17 6.21
N SER A 29 -6.09 11.75 5.48
CA SER A 29 -4.92 11.06 4.92
C SER A 29 -3.64 11.50 5.62
N ARG A 30 -2.76 10.54 5.97
CA ARG A 30 -1.42 10.83 6.48
C ARG A 30 -0.50 11.45 5.42
N LEU A 31 -0.86 11.35 4.14
CA LEU A 31 -0.05 11.89 3.05
C LEU A 31 -0.03 13.41 3.05
N HIS A 32 -1.02 14.07 3.68
CA HIS A 32 -0.97 15.52 3.90
C HIS A 32 0.29 15.93 4.68
N ASP A 33 0.73 15.10 5.63
CA ASP A 33 1.88 15.41 6.49
C ASP A 33 3.19 14.72 6.04
N THR A 34 3.09 13.60 5.29
CA THR A 34 4.22 12.69 5.07
C THR A 34 4.68 12.57 3.62
N ALA A 35 4.00 13.21 2.66
CA ALA A 35 4.34 13.06 1.24
C ALA A 35 5.79 13.48 0.91
N SER A 36 6.33 14.46 1.62
CA SER A 36 7.68 15.00 1.41
C SER A 36 8.79 14.25 2.17
N PHE A 37 8.47 13.27 3.00
CA PHE A 37 9.45 12.56 3.83
C PHE A 37 10.29 11.54 3.04
N GLY A 38 9.89 11.22 1.82
CA GLY A 38 10.61 10.35 0.91
C GLY A 38 10.70 10.94 -0.49
N PRO A 39 11.38 10.24 -1.41
CA PRO A 39 11.38 10.61 -2.82
C PRO A 39 9.96 10.75 -3.36
N PRO A 40 9.71 11.69 -4.28
CA PRO A 40 8.40 11.84 -4.89
C PRO A 40 8.03 10.55 -5.62
N VAL A 41 6.77 10.14 -5.46
CA VAL A 41 6.18 9.06 -6.25
C VAL A 41 5.36 9.73 -7.34
N GLU A 42 5.69 9.45 -8.59
CA GLU A 42 4.93 9.94 -9.75
C GLU A 42 3.50 9.39 -9.71
N ASP A 43 2.51 10.25 -9.90
CA ASP A 43 1.09 9.90 -9.76
C ASP A 43 0.71 8.82 -10.79
N GLU A 44 1.17 8.94 -12.04
CA GLU A 44 0.89 7.94 -13.07
C GLU A 44 1.53 6.59 -12.77
N HIS A 45 2.65 6.57 -12.06
CA HIS A 45 3.23 5.32 -11.61
C HIS A 45 2.38 4.67 -10.52
N LEU A 46 1.94 5.45 -9.52
CA LEU A 46 1.05 4.95 -8.47
C LEU A 46 -0.25 4.41 -9.06
N TYR A 47 -0.84 5.11 -10.02
CA TYR A 47 -2.09 4.67 -10.65
C TYR A 47 -1.94 3.36 -11.41
N ARG A 48 -0.86 3.18 -12.18
CA ARG A 48 -0.61 1.89 -12.85
C ARG A 48 -0.46 0.72 -11.88
N VAL A 49 0.17 0.97 -10.71
CA VAL A 49 0.26 -0.05 -9.65
C VAL A 49 -1.12 -0.34 -9.07
N MET A 50 -1.94 0.69 -8.84
CA MET A 50 -3.31 0.52 -8.37
C MET A 50 -4.19 -0.26 -9.35
N ASP A 51 -4.11 0.03 -10.64
CA ASP A 51 -4.87 -0.68 -11.67
C ASP A 51 -4.53 -2.17 -11.67
N ALA A 52 -3.25 -2.52 -11.48
CA ALA A 52 -2.82 -3.91 -11.36
C ALA A 52 -3.35 -4.57 -10.07
N LEU A 53 -3.35 -3.86 -8.94
CA LEU A 53 -3.89 -4.37 -7.68
C LEU A 53 -5.41 -4.52 -7.74
N ASP A 54 -6.13 -3.61 -8.42
CA ASP A 54 -7.57 -3.68 -8.60
C ASP A 54 -7.97 -4.86 -9.49
N ALA A 55 -7.20 -5.18 -10.54
CA ALA A 55 -7.42 -6.37 -11.35
C ALA A 55 -7.33 -7.67 -10.51
N VAL A 56 -6.31 -7.77 -9.66
CA VAL A 56 -6.16 -8.92 -8.74
C VAL A 56 -7.26 -8.92 -7.67
N ALA A 57 -7.71 -7.74 -7.21
CA ALA A 57 -8.82 -7.63 -6.27
C ALA A 57 -10.12 -8.15 -6.87
N GLN A 58 -10.39 -7.85 -8.14
CA GLN A 58 -11.55 -8.36 -8.86
C GLN A 58 -11.50 -9.88 -9.02
N GLU A 59 -10.32 -10.44 -9.33
CA GLU A 59 -10.15 -11.89 -9.49
C GLU A 59 -10.29 -12.65 -8.17
N THR A 60 -9.77 -12.10 -7.08
CA THR A 60 -9.61 -12.83 -5.81
C THR A 60 -10.65 -12.48 -4.75
N GLY A 61 -11.42 -11.40 -4.94
CA GLY A 61 -12.33 -10.85 -3.93
C GLY A 61 -11.61 -10.30 -2.69
N LYS A 62 -10.29 -10.08 -2.76
CA LYS A 62 -9.48 -9.51 -1.66
C LYS A 62 -9.31 -8.01 -1.84
N THR A 63 -9.08 -7.31 -0.74
CA THR A 63 -8.86 -5.86 -0.78
C THR A 63 -7.45 -5.54 -1.31
N VAL A 64 -7.28 -4.36 -1.93
CA VAL A 64 -5.98 -3.82 -2.36
C VAL A 64 -4.88 -3.95 -1.28
N PRO A 65 -5.10 -3.54 0.00
CA PRO A 65 -4.07 -3.71 1.03
C PRO A 65 -3.75 -5.18 1.30
N GLN A 66 -4.75 -6.07 1.35
CA GLN A 66 -4.51 -7.52 1.52
C GLN A 66 -3.61 -8.07 0.40
N ILE A 67 -3.83 -7.66 -0.84
CA ILE A 67 -3.03 -8.09 -1.99
C ILE A 67 -1.59 -7.54 -1.90
N ALA A 68 -1.42 -6.26 -1.58
CA ALA A 68 -0.11 -5.64 -1.45
C ALA A 68 0.73 -6.30 -0.34
N ILE A 69 0.11 -6.58 0.80
CA ILE A 69 0.76 -7.29 1.93
C ILE A 69 1.11 -8.72 1.54
N ASN A 70 0.19 -9.46 0.91
CA ASN A 70 0.44 -10.82 0.49
C ASN A 70 1.59 -10.89 -0.54
N TRP A 71 1.68 -9.93 -1.46
CA TRP A 71 2.79 -9.86 -2.41
C TRP A 71 4.16 -9.76 -1.71
N LEU A 72 4.25 -8.95 -0.64
CA LEU A 72 5.45 -8.83 0.19
C LEU A 72 5.78 -10.13 0.92
N LEU A 73 4.79 -10.80 1.51
CA LEU A 73 4.98 -12.08 2.21
C LEU A 73 5.46 -13.21 1.30
N GLN A 74 5.24 -13.10 -0.01
CA GLN A 74 5.73 -14.07 -1.00
C GLN A 74 7.16 -13.78 -1.49
N ARG A 75 7.81 -12.70 -1.02
CA ARG A 75 9.20 -12.41 -1.41
C ARG A 75 10.15 -13.34 -0.63
N PRO A 76 11.09 -14.06 -1.27
CA PRO A 76 11.96 -15.03 -0.60
C PRO A 76 12.82 -14.46 0.54
N THR A 77 13.09 -13.16 0.52
CA THR A 77 13.91 -12.45 1.51
C THR A 77 13.09 -11.82 2.63
N VAL A 78 11.75 -11.81 2.56
CA VAL A 78 10.88 -11.21 3.57
C VAL A 78 10.53 -12.26 4.62
N SER A 79 10.90 -11.98 5.87
CA SER A 79 10.59 -12.86 7.00
C SER A 79 9.28 -12.47 7.68
N SER A 80 8.96 -11.17 7.73
CA SER A 80 7.70 -10.68 8.29
C SER A 80 7.41 -9.24 7.83
N VAL A 81 6.16 -8.81 8.01
CA VAL A 81 5.66 -7.47 7.67
C VAL A 81 4.99 -6.88 8.91
N ILE A 82 5.36 -5.66 9.29
CA ILE A 82 4.72 -4.91 10.38
C ILE A 82 3.70 -3.93 9.80
N ILE A 83 2.50 -3.93 10.40
CA ILE A 83 1.39 -3.04 10.04
C ILE A 83 0.95 -2.28 11.29
N GLY A 84 0.74 -0.97 11.13
CA GLY A 84 0.13 -0.14 12.18
C GLY A 84 -1.37 0.01 11.95
N ALA A 85 -2.15 -0.27 12.98
CA ALA A 85 -3.60 -0.06 13.04
C ALA A 85 -3.95 0.98 14.11
N ARG A 86 -5.05 1.71 13.93
CA ARG A 86 -5.58 2.68 14.91
C ARG A 86 -6.87 2.21 15.57
N ASN A 87 -7.52 1.20 15.02
CA ASN A 87 -8.73 0.59 15.53
C ASN A 87 -8.74 -0.92 15.16
N GLU A 88 -9.71 -1.65 15.70
CA GLU A 88 -9.82 -3.11 15.51
C GLU A 88 -10.28 -3.53 14.11
N GLU A 89 -10.96 -2.64 13.38
CA GLU A 89 -11.42 -2.90 12.01
C GLU A 89 -10.26 -2.94 11.00
N GLN A 90 -9.11 -2.34 11.35
CA GLN A 90 -7.90 -2.26 10.53
C GLN A 90 -6.96 -3.43 10.79
#